data_AF-A0A7V9N499-F1
#
_entry.id   AF-A0A7V9N499-F1
#
_cell.length_a   1.000
_cell.length_b   1.000
_cell.length_c   1.000
_cell.angle_alpha   90.00
_cell.angle_beta   90.00
_cell.angle_gamma   90.00
#
_symmetry.space_group_name_H-M   'P 1'
#
loop_
_entity.id
_entity.type
_entity.pdbx_description
1 polymer ?
#
loop_
_entity_poly.entity_id
_entity_poly.type
_entity_poly.pdbx_seq_one_letter_code
_entity_poly.pdbx_strand_id
1 'polypeptide(L)'
;MIVHVESNFVLEMVLGQEQASAAEKILEFAERGEIELAIPWISLAEPFSTVEKRAKDRTRFRTQLEARLNDMRRSQALDNDVRSLEFAPPLLIRIDGDERDNLTRAMEQILDVATVLTIDATVFRQATSYRARFGFDPEDAFVFASVVANLTTNESPGPHYFVTRDRDDFGDPGIAEELSGLGCELRLSFPEMALVLEQPLPD
;
A
#
# COMPACT_ATOMS: atom_id res chain seq x y z
N MET A 1 -10.70 16.98 -8.37
CA MET A 1 -9.79 16.70 -7.24
C MET A 1 -9.14 15.37 -7.50
N ILE A 2 -7.80 15.29 -7.38
CA ILE A 2 -7.05 14.06 -7.63
C ILE A 2 -6.35 13.62 -6.35
N VAL A 3 -6.46 12.33 -6.04
CA VAL A 3 -5.78 11.71 -4.90
C VAL A 3 -4.78 10.68 -5.44
N HIS A 4 -3.50 10.96 -5.24
CA HIS A 4 -2.41 10.07 -5.56
C HIS A 4 -2.14 9.16 -4.37
N VAL A 5 -2.04 7.85 -4.60
CA VAL A 5 -1.77 6.85 -3.56
C VAL A 5 -0.58 5.97 -3.94
N GLU A 6 0.06 5.38 -2.93
CA GLU A 6 1.24 4.50 -3.09
C GLU A 6 0.96 3.03 -2.70
N SER A 7 1.99 2.19 -2.65
CA SER A 7 1.89 0.75 -2.36
C SER A 7 1.20 0.45 -1.03
N ASN A 8 1.47 1.26 0.00
CA ASN A 8 0.86 1.06 1.31
C ASN A 8 -0.67 1.18 1.27
N PHE A 9 -1.24 1.95 0.35
CA PHE A 9 -2.70 2.03 0.18
C PHE A 9 -3.29 0.65 -0.14
N VAL A 10 -2.67 -0.06 -1.08
CA VAL A 10 -3.06 -1.43 -1.45
C VAL A 10 -2.82 -2.38 -0.27
N LEU A 11 -1.64 -2.30 0.35
CA LEU A 11 -1.28 -3.19 1.45
C LEU A 11 -2.16 -3.03 2.69
N GLU A 12 -2.62 -1.82 3.02
CA GLU A 12 -3.53 -1.57 4.13
C GLU A 12 -4.84 -2.34 3.95
N MET A 13 -5.45 -2.28 2.76
CA MET A 13 -6.68 -3.01 2.43
C MET A 13 -6.46 -4.52 2.41
N VAL A 14 -5.37 -4.98 1.78
CA VAL A 14 -5.10 -6.42 1.62
C VAL A 14 -4.83 -7.10 2.95
N LEU A 15 -4.05 -6.45 3.82
CA LEU A 15 -3.58 -7.02 5.08
C LEU A 15 -4.47 -6.63 6.27
N GLY A 16 -5.54 -5.85 6.06
CA GLY A 16 -6.44 -5.40 7.12
C GLY A 16 -5.70 -4.63 8.22
N GLN A 17 -4.79 -3.73 7.84
CA GLN A 17 -3.98 -2.95 8.78
C GLN A 17 -4.78 -1.82 9.43
N GLU A 18 -4.13 -1.05 10.30
CA GLU A 18 -4.74 -0.03 11.15
C GLU A 18 -5.53 1.03 10.36
N GLN A 19 -5.08 1.39 9.16
CA GLN A 19 -5.71 2.41 8.31
C GLN A 19 -6.53 1.80 7.16
N ALA A 20 -6.79 0.49 7.16
CA ALA A 20 -7.54 -0.20 6.12
C ALA A 20 -8.91 0.44 5.86
N SER A 21 -9.66 0.75 6.91
CA SER A 21 -10.99 1.38 6.79
C SER A 21 -10.94 2.77 6.16
N ALA A 22 -9.86 3.52 6.39
CA ALA A 22 -9.67 4.82 5.76
C ALA A 22 -9.25 4.68 4.29
N ALA A 23 -8.40 3.69 3.97
CA ALA A 23 -8.03 3.38 2.60
C ALA A 23 -9.24 2.93 1.76
N GLU A 24 -10.06 2.02 2.30
CA GLU A 24 -11.33 1.59 1.70
C GLU A 24 -12.26 2.77 1.45
N LYS A 25 -12.37 3.69 2.42
CA LYS A 25 -13.20 4.88 2.25
C LYS A 25 -12.73 5.79 1.11
N ILE A 26 -11.42 6.02 0.98
CA ILE A 26 -10.88 6.78 -0.17
C ILE A 26 -11.24 6.09 -1.48
N LEU A 27 -11.15 4.76 -1.55
CA LEU A 27 -11.57 3.99 -2.73
C LEU A 27 -13.07 4.16 -3.01
N GLU A 28 -13.94 4.12 -2.00
CA GLU A 28 -15.38 4.35 -2.16
C GLU A 28 -15.69 5.74 -2.75
N PHE A 29 -14.97 6.79 -2.35
CA PHE A 29 -15.10 8.12 -2.96
C PHE A 29 -14.75 8.09 -4.46
N ALA A 30 -13.73 7.32 -4.85
CA ALA A 30 -13.35 7.14 -6.24
C ALA A 30 -14.39 6.32 -7.02
N GLU A 31 -14.92 5.24 -6.43
CA GLU A 31 -15.99 4.41 -7.01
C GLU A 31 -17.27 5.21 -7.26
N ARG A 32 -17.58 6.21 -6.42
CA ARG A 32 -18.71 7.14 -6.63
C ARG A 32 -18.41 8.25 -7.64
N GLY A 33 -17.18 8.34 -8.14
CA GLY A 33 -16.74 9.40 -9.06
C GLY A 33 -16.61 10.77 -8.40
N GLU A 34 -16.51 10.84 -7.07
CA GLU A 34 -16.37 12.08 -6.31
C GLU A 34 -14.92 12.58 -6.31
N ILE A 35 -13.97 11.68 -6.53
CA ILE A 35 -12.55 11.98 -6.74
C ILE A 35 -11.98 11.18 -7.92
N GLU A 36 -10.90 11.70 -8.49
CA GLU A 36 -10.03 10.91 -9.36
C GLU A 36 -8.96 10.24 -8.49
N LEU A 37 -8.90 8.91 -8.50
CA LEU A 37 -7.82 8.15 -7.85
C LEU A 37 -6.70 7.93 -8.86
N ALA A 38 -5.46 8.24 -8.49
CA ALA A 38 -4.29 8.01 -9.31
C ALA A 38 -3.28 7.15 -8.55
N ILE A 39 -2.71 6.15 -9.21
CA ILE A 39 -1.75 5.22 -8.57
C ILE A 39 -0.59 4.92 -9.52
N PRO A 40 0.68 5.09 -9.08
CA PRO A 40 1.82 4.61 -9.85
C PRO A 40 1.75 3.11 -10.11
N TRP A 41 2.09 2.66 -11.33
CA TRP A 41 2.04 1.23 -11.65
C TRP A 41 2.92 0.39 -10.72
N ILE A 42 4.04 0.93 -10.23
CA ILE A 42 4.95 0.23 -9.32
C ILE A 42 4.26 -0.07 -7.98
N SER A 43 3.39 0.84 -7.54
CA SER A 43 2.57 0.69 -6.34
C SER A 43 1.55 -0.44 -6.42
N LEU A 44 1.22 -0.87 -7.65
CA LEU A 44 0.37 -2.04 -7.91
C LEU A 44 1.17 -3.34 -8.01
N ALA A 45 2.47 -3.26 -8.33
CA ALA A 45 3.35 -4.42 -8.49
C ALA A 45 3.99 -4.85 -7.16
N GLU A 46 4.41 -3.89 -6.34
CA GLU A 46 5.07 -4.15 -5.05
C GLU A 46 4.24 -5.03 -4.09
N PRO A 47 2.91 -4.85 -3.97
CA PRO A 47 2.09 -5.68 -3.08
C PRO A 47 2.18 -7.19 -3.35
N PHE A 48 2.35 -7.61 -4.61
CA PHE A 48 2.54 -9.02 -4.96
C PHE A 48 3.82 -9.59 -4.34
N SER A 49 4.92 -8.86 -4.46
CA SER A 49 6.22 -9.25 -3.90
C SER A 49 6.15 -9.34 -2.37
N THR A 50 5.47 -8.37 -1.74
CA THR A 50 5.28 -8.32 -0.29
C THR A 50 4.43 -9.49 0.20
N VAL A 51 3.28 -9.78 -0.42
CA VAL A 51 2.43 -10.92 -0.06
C VAL A 51 3.16 -12.26 -0.31
N GLU A 52 3.91 -12.39 -1.40
CA GLU A 52 4.67 -13.61 -1.68
C GLU A 52 5.78 -13.84 -0.64
N LYS A 53 6.51 -12.78 -0.25
CA LYS A 53 7.53 -12.86 0.79
C LYS A 53 6.92 -13.29 2.13
N ARG A 54 5.79 -12.70 2.53
CA ARG A 54 5.06 -13.09 3.75
C ARG A 54 4.60 -14.54 3.71
N ALA A 55 4.11 -15.02 2.56
CA ALA A 55 3.71 -16.42 2.40
C ALA A 55 4.90 -17.39 2.54
N LYS A 56 6.08 -17.04 2.00
CA LYS A 56 7.32 -17.81 2.18
C LYS A 56 7.74 -17.84 3.65
N ASP A 57 7.69 -16.71 4.34
CA ASP A 57 8.04 -16.60 5.76
C ASP A 57 7.07 -17.41 6.64
N ARG A 58 5.76 -17.34 6.38
CA ARG A 58 4.75 -18.16 7.07
C ARG A 58 4.91 -19.64 6.78
N THR A 59 5.19 -20.02 5.55
CA THR A 59 5.48 -21.43 5.20
C THR A 59 6.68 -21.95 6.00
N ARG A 60 7.76 -21.17 6.06
CA ARG A 60 8.95 -21.52 6.86
C ARG A 60 8.61 -21.67 8.34
N PHE A 61 7.87 -20.71 8.90
CA PHE A 61 7.44 -20.75 10.30
C PHE A 61 6.53 -21.95 10.60
N ARG A 62 5.56 -22.24 9.73
CA ARG A 62 4.67 -23.40 9.83
C ARG A 62 5.45 -24.71 9.88
N THR A 63 6.40 -24.91 8.96
CA THR A 63 7.24 -26.12 8.95
C THR A 63 8.06 -26.26 10.23
N GLN A 64 8.59 -25.16 10.77
CA GLN A 64 9.30 -25.19 12.05
C GLN A 64 8.36 -25.54 13.21
N LEU A 65 7.15 -24.96 13.25
CA LEU A 65 6.15 -25.24 14.26
C LEU A 65 5.71 -26.71 14.24
N GLU A 66 5.39 -27.24 13.06
CA GLU A 66 5.00 -28.65 12.87
C GLU A 66 6.09 -29.62 13.35
N ALA A 67 7.36 -29.34 13.05
CA ALA A 67 8.48 -30.13 13.53
C ALA A 67 8.55 -30.14 15.08
N ARG A 68 8.40 -28.97 15.72
CA ARG A 68 8.41 -28.85 17.18
C ARG A 68 7.24 -29.56 17.84
N LEU A 69 6.03 -29.43 17.29
CA LEU A 69 4.86 -30.15 17.78
C LEU A 69 5.05 -31.67 17.67
N ASN A 70 5.62 -32.15 16.57
CA ASN A 70 5.92 -33.58 16.38
C ASN A 70 6.96 -34.12 17.37
N ASP A 71 7.97 -33.32 17.72
CA ASP A 71 8.93 -33.69 18.76
C ASP A 71 8.26 -33.73 20.15
N MET A 72 7.41 -32.74 20.48
CA MET A 72 6.70 -32.66 21.76
C MET A 72 5.67 -33.78 21.95
N ARG A 73 5.01 -34.23 20.88
CA ARG A 73 4.07 -35.38 20.89
C ARG A 73 4.67 -36.66 21.46
N ARG A 74 6.01 -36.78 21.47
CA ARG A 74 6.71 -37.96 22.03
C ARG A 74 6.67 -37.97 23.56
N SER A 75 6.34 -36.85 24.19
CA SER A 75 6.21 -36.73 25.65
C SER A 75 4.74 -36.75 26.06
N GLN A 76 4.34 -37.79 26.78
CA GLN A 76 2.97 -37.92 27.31
C GLN A 76 2.60 -36.80 28.30
N ALA A 77 3.60 -36.17 28.94
CA ALA A 77 3.39 -35.05 29.86
C ALA A 77 2.97 -33.74 29.16
N LEU A 78 3.18 -33.62 27.84
CA LEU A 78 2.92 -32.40 27.05
C LEU A 78 1.70 -32.53 26.13
N ASP A 79 0.92 -33.61 26.22
CA ASP A 79 -0.15 -33.92 25.26
C ASP A 79 -1.23 -32.82 25.21
N ASN A 80 -1.61 -32.26 26.36
CA ASN A 80 -2.60 -31.17 26.43
C ASN A 80 -2.08 -29.88 25.77
N ASP A 81 -0.82 -29.52 26.01
CA ASP A 81 -0.21 -28.31 25.44
C ASP A 81 -0.07 -28.44 23.92
N VAL A 82 0.33 -29.62 23.43
CA VAL A 82 0.41 -29.89 21.99
C VAL A 82 -0.96 -29.74 21.34
N ARG A 83 -2.01 -30.38 21.88
CA ARG A 83 -3.38 -30.26 21.35
C ARG A 83 -3.87 -28.82 21.30
N SER A 84 -3.49 -28.01 22.28
CA SER A 84 -3.85 -26.59 22.30
C SER A 84 -3.22 -25.80 21.13
N LEU A 85 -2.14 -26.29 20.53
CA LEU A 85 -1.41 -25.62 19.44
C LEU A 85 -1.66 -26.24 18.04
N GLU A 86 -2.38 -27.36 17.95
CA GLU A 86 -2.61 -28.06 16.68
C GLU A 86 -3.43 -27.26 15.66
N PHE A 87 -4.18 -26.25 16.11
CA PHE A 87 -4.95 -25.37 15.22
C PHE A 87 -4.07 -24.36 14.47
N ALA A 88 -2.85 -24.08 14.96
CA ALA A 88 -2.02 -23.00 14.46
C ALA A 88 -1.46 -23.26 13.04
N PRO A 89 -0.93 -24.46 12.69
CA PRO A 89 -0.47 -24.70 11.32
C PRO A 89 -1.57 -24.56 10.24
N PRO A 90 -2.80 -25.11 10.41
CA PRO A 90 -3.90 -24.87 9.48
C PRO A 90 -4.33 -23.40 9.40
N LEU A 91 -4.29 -22.66 10.52
CA LEU A 91 -4.60 -21.23 10.53
C LEU A 91 -3.64 -20.44 9.63
N LEU A 92 -2.34 -20.76 9.64
CA LEU A 92 -1.35 -20.09 8.78
C LEU A 92 -1.62 -20.32 7.29
N ILE A 93 -2.05 -21.53 6.91
CA ILE A 93 -2.43 -21.83 5.52
C ILE A 93 -3.66 -21.02 5.10
N ARG A 94 -4.65 -20.89 5.98
CA ARG A 94 -5.84 -20.09 5.70
C ARG A 94 -5.49 -18.62 5.49
N ILE A 95 -4.67 -18.04 6.37
CA ILE A 95 -4.19 -16.65 6.24
C ILE A 95 -3.48 -16.42 4.89
N ASP A 96 -2.66 -17.39 4.44
CA ASP A 96 -2.01 -17.30 3.13
C ASP A 96 -3.01 -17.25 1.96
N GLY A 97 -4.10 -18.02 2.05
CA GLY A 97 -5.19 -18.00 1.07
C GLY A 97 -5.92 -16.67 1.09
N ASP A 98 -6.35 -16.25 2.28
CA ASP A 98 -7.11 -15.02 2.50
C ASP A 98 -6.34 -13.78 1.99
N GLU A 99 -5.04 -13.66 2.28
CA GLU A 99 -4.22 -12.53 1.81
C GLU A 99 -4.09 -12.47 0.28
N ARG A 100 -4.02 -13.63 -0.41
CA ARG A 100 -3.93 -13.68 -1.88
C ARG A 100 -5.26 -13.33 -2.55
N ASP A 101 -6.36 -13.84 -1.99
CA ASP A 101 -7.70 -13.54 -2.47
C ASP A 101 -8.03 -12.07 -2.25
N ASN A 102 -7.63 -11.51 -1.11
CA ASN A 102 -7.76 -10.09 -0.80
C ASN A 102 -6.91 -9.22 -1.73
N LEU A 103 -5.67 -9.63 -2.04
CA LEU A 103 -4.83 -8.91 -3.01
C LEU A 103 -5.48 -8.84 -4.38
N THR A 104 -5.97 -9.98 -4.87
CA THR A 104 -6.62 -10.03 -6.20
C THR A 104 -7.84 -9.12 -6.23
N ARG A 105 -8.70 -9.20 -5.20
CA ARG A 105 -9.90 -8.37 -5.10
C ARG A 105 -9.60 -6.88 -5.02
N ALA A 106 -8.65 -6.48 -4.15
CA ALA A 106 -8.27 -5.08 -4.00
C ALA A 106 -7.71 -4.52 -5.32
N MET A 107 -6.89 -5.30 -6.03
CA MET A 107 -6.35 -4.91 -7.33
C MET A 107 -7.43 -4.72 -8.38
N GLU A 108 -8.42 -5.62 -8.46
CA GLU A 108 -9.56 -5.47 -9.38
C GLU A 108 -10.34 -4.18 -9.09
N GLN A 109 -10.71 -3.95 -7.83
CA GLN A 109 -11.47 -2.75 -7.45
C GLN A 109 -10.70 -1.46 -7.75
N ILE A 110 -9.40 -1.42 -7.45
CA ILE A 110 -8.56 -0.25 -7.74
C ILE A 110 -8.46 -0.02 -9.24
N LEU A 111 -8.20 -1.07 -10.03
CA LEU A 111 -8.02 -0.95 -11.48
C LEU A 111 -9.31 -0.54 -12.22
N ASP A 112 -10.48 -0.82 -11.65
CA ASP A 112 -11.77 -0.40 -12.21
C ASP A 112 -11.98 1.12 -12.15
N VAL A 113 -11.35 1.82 -11.21
CA VAL A 113 -11.62 3.26 -10.94
C VAL A 113 -10.39 4.15 -11.00
N ALA A 114 -9.18 3.61 -10.81
CA ALA A 114 -7.96 4.39 -10.70
C ALA A 114 -7.30 4.63 -12.06
N THR A 115 -6.75 5.83 -12.22
CA THR A 115 -5.80 6.13 -13.29
C THR A 115 -4.42 5.59 -12.93
N VAL A 116 -3.95 4.58 -13.67
CA VAL A 116 -2.62 4.01 -13.49
C VAL A 116 -1.56 4.89 -14.14
N LEU A 117 -0.64 5.42 -13.33
CA LEU A 117 0.47 6.24 -13.81
C LEU A 117 1.59 5.32 -14.33
N THR A 118 1.83 5.38 -15.63
CA THR A 118 2.82 4.53 -16.31
C THR A 118 4.22 5.15 -16.27
N ILE A 119 5.25 4.30 -16.35
CA ILE A 119 6.64 4.76 -16.49
C ILE A 119 6.95 5.00 -17.96
N ASP A 120 7.61 6.12 -18.22
CA ASP A 120 8.33 6.37 -19.46
C ASP A 120 9.80 6.76 -19.18
N ALA A 121 10.52 7.12 -20.23
CA ALA A 121 11.92 7.52 -20.11
C ALA A 121 12.11 8.81 -19.29
N THR A 122 11.08 9.68 -19.21
CA THR A 122 11.11 10.91 -18.44
C THR A 122 10.97 10.61 -16.96
N VAL A 123 9.95 9.82 -16.58
CA VAL A 123 9.76 9.34 -15.21
C VAL A 123 11.00 8.61 -14.72
N PHE A 124 11.62 7.76 -15.55
CA PHE A 124 12.84 7.06 -15.18
C PHE A 124 14.03 7.98 -14.87
N ARG A 125 14.24 9.01 -15.69
CA ARG A 125 15.31 10.00 -15.45
C ARG A 125 15.02 10.82 -14.20
N GLN A 126 13.78 11.24 -14.00
CA GLN A 126 13.35 11.96 -12.80
C GLN A 126 13.54 11.12 -11.54
N ALA A 127 13.11 9.86 -11.54
CA ALA A 127 13.31 8.95 -10.42
C ALA A 127 14.80 8.86 -10.05
N THR A 128 15.68 8.70 -11.04
CA THR A 128 17.14 8.68 -10.79
C THR A 128 17.64 9.97 -10.13
N SER A 129 17.13 11.13 -10.55
CA SER A 129 17.45 12.41 -9.93
C SER A 129 16.91 12.52 -8.49
N TYR A 130 15.68 12.06 -8.25
CA TYR A 130 15.06 12.12 -6.93
C TYR A 130 15.72 11.18 -5.92
N ARG A 131 16.18 10.00 -6.35
CA ARG A 131 17.04 9.15 -5.52
C ARG A 131 18.28 9.87 -5.03
N ALA A 132 18.97 10.56 -5.93
CA ALA A 132 20.18 11.29 -5.58
C ALA A 132 19.90 12.50 -4.68
N ARG A 133 18.75 13.16 -4.86
CA ARG A 133 18.38 14.38 -4.12
C ARG A 133 17.79 14.10 -2.74
N PHE A 134 16.88 13.14 -2.63
CA PHE A 134 16.10 12.85 -1.42
C PHE A 134 16.53 11.55 -0.73
N GLY A 135 17.45 10.79 -1.32
CA GLY A 135 17.94 9.54 -0.72
C GLY A 135 16.99 8.36 -0.87
N PHE A 136 15.94 8.49 -1.69
CA PHE A 136 14.96 7.43 -1.91
C PHE A 136 15.58 6.10 -2.36
N ASP A 137 14.97 5.03 -1.89
CA ASP A 137 15.09 3.73 -2.52
C ASP A 137 14.49 3.75 -3.94
N PRO A 138 14.85 2.77 -4.79
CA PRO A 138 14.38 2.75 -6.17
C PRO A 138 12.85 2.87 -6.31
N GLU A 139 12.11 2.19 -5.44
CA GLU A 139 10.65 2.08 -5.52
C GLU A 139 9.98 3.43 -5.22
N ASP A 140 10.33 4.07 -4.10
CA ASP A 140 9.78 5.38 -3.70
C ASP A 140 10.12 6.48 -4.70
N ALA A 141 11.31 6.43 -5.30
CA ALA A 141 11.67 7.38 -6.33
C ALA A 141 10.81 7.26 -7.59
N PHE A 142 10.41 6.04 -7.97
CA PHE A 142 9.49 5.83 -9.08
C PHE A 142 8.06 6.23 -8.72
N VAL A 143 7.62 5.98 -7.49
CA VAL A 143 6.34 6.51 -6.97
C VAL A 143 6.34 8.03 -7.10
N PHE A 144 7.33 8.70 -6.51
CA PHE A 144 7.41 10.16 -6.48
C PHE A 144 7.51 10.75 -7.90
N ALA A 145 8.40 10.22 -8.73
CA ALA A 145 8.56 10.69 -10.11
C ALA A 145 7.28 10.54 -10.94
N SER A 146 6.52 9.46 -10.73
CA SER A 146 5.26 9.25 -11.44
C SER A 146 4.19 10.26 -11.02
N VAL A 147 4.11 10.55 -9.72
CA VAL A 147 3.21 11.59 -9.18
C VAL A 147 3.58 12.96 -9.73
N VAL A 148 4.86 13.35 -9.65
CA VAL A 148 5.33 14.63 -10.19
C VAL A 148 5.07 14.75 -11.70
N ALA A 149 5.30 13.68 -12.46
CA ALA A 149 5.01 13.68 -13.90
C ALA A 149 3.51 13.84 -14.19
N ASN A 150 2.63 13.21 -13.40
CA ASN A 150 1.18 13.42 -13.52
C ASN A 150 0.82 14.88 -13.20
N LEU A 151 1.27 15.42 -12.06
CA LEU A 151 1.00 16.80 -11.66
C LEU A 151 1.48 17.84 -12.70
N THR A 152 2.59 17.56 -13.38
CA THR A 152 3.16 18.47 -14.40
C THR A 152 2.37 18.44 -15.70
N THR A 153 1.74 17.32 -16.04
CA THR A 153 1.06 17.11 -17.33
C THR A 153 -0.46 17.26 -17.22
N ASN A 154 -1.01 17.17 -16.01
CA ASN A 154 -2.43 17.18 -15.76
C ASN A 154 -2.90 18.60 -15.46
N GLU A 155 -3.79 19.13 -16.31
CA GLU A 155 -4.40 20.45 -16.17
C GLU A 155 -5.71 20.42 -15.36
N SER A 156 -6.04 19.28 -14.72
CA SER A 156 -7.32 19.12 -14.03
C SER A 156 -7.52 20.20 -12.95
N PRO A 157 -8.59 21.00 -13.05
CA PRO A 157 -8.87 22.06 -12.09
C PRO A 157 -9.30 21.44 -10.76
N GLY A 158 -8.64 21.82 -9.68
CA GLY A 158 -8.98 21.41 -8.32
C GLY A 158 -7.75 21.04 -7.49
N PRO A 159 -7.93 20.73 -6.20
CA PRO A 159 -6.84 20.34 -5.33
C PRO A 159 -6.32 18.95 -5.71
N HIS A 160 -5.01 18.78 -5.60
CA HIS A 160 -4.31 17.51 -5.75
C HIS A 160 -3.75 17.10 -4.39
N TYR A 161 -3.78 15.80 -4.11
CA TYR A 161 -3.22 15.25 -2.89
C TYR A 161 -2.28 14.09 -3.23
N PHE A 162 -1.23 13.93 -2.44
CA PHE A 162 -0.44 12.70 -2.40
C PHE A 162 -0.53 12.12 -0.99
N VAL A 163 -1.02 10.89 -0.90
CA VAL A 163 -1.36 10.24 0.37
C VAL A 163 -0.53 9.00 0.53
N THR A 164 0.26 8.99 1.59
CA THR A 164 1.16 7.89 1.97
C THR A 164 1.15 7.76 3.49
N ARG A 165 1.52 6.60 4.01
CA ARG A 165 1.82 6.42 5.45
C ARG A 165 3.31 6.35 5.73
N ASP A 166 4.13 6.39 4.68
CA ASP A 166 5.57 6.32 4.78
C ASP A 166 6.16 7.69 5.14
N ARG A 167 6.24 7.93 6.45
CA ARG A 167 6.79 9.16 7.02
C ARG A 167 8.30 9.21 6.94
N ASP A 168 8.95 8.05 6.89
CA ASP A 168 10.40 7.97 6.94
C ASP A 168 10.96 8.41 5.58
N ASP A 169 10.34 7.99 4.48
CA ASP A 169 10.77 8.36 3.14
C ASP A 169 10.13 9.65 2.63
N PHE A 170 8.83 9.88 2.85
CA PHE A 170 8.14 11.07 2.31
C PHE A 170 7.99 12.24 3.30
N GLY A 171 8.46 12.11 4.54
CA GLY A 171 8.36 13.15 5.56
C GLY A 171 9.34 14.32 5.39
N ASP A 172 10.24 14.28 4.41
CA ASP A 172 11.20 15.36 4.16
C ASP A 172 10.47 16.66 3.75
N PRO A 173 10.76 17.81 4.39
CA PRO A 173 10.13 19.09 4.04
C PRO A 173 10.31 19.50 2.56
N GLY A 174 11.43 19.14 1.95
CA GLY A 174 11.72 19.41 0.54
C GLY A 174 10.83 18.63 -0.43
N ILE A 175 10.32 17.47 -0.03
CA ILE A 175 9.30 16.71 -0.79
C ILE A 175 7.97 17.46 -0.73
N ALA A 176 7.56 17.89 0.46
CA ALA A 176 6.32 18.65 0.64
C ALA A 176 6.36 19.99 -0.10
N GLU A 177 7.50 20.70 -0.07
CA GLU A 177 7.72 21.94 -0.84
C GLU A 177 7.63 21.70 -2.35
N GLU A 178 8.21 20.61 -2.85
CA GLU A 178 8.15 20.27 -4.28
C GLU A 178 6.72 19.95 -4.74
N LEU A 179 5.98 19.14 -3.97
CA LEU A 179 4.59 18.85 -4.25
C LEU A 179 3.72 20.11 -4.17
N SER A 180 3.91 20.94 -3.13
CA SER A 180 3.15 22.17 -2.95
C SER A 180 3.39 23.17 -4.09
N GLY A 181 4.63 23.25 -4.60
CA GLY A 181 4.96 24.05 -5.77
C GLY A 181 4.22 23.62 -7.05
N LEU A 182 3.72 22.39 -7.08
CA LEU A 182 2.90 21.82 -8.16
C LEU A 182 1.40 21.79 -7.82
N GLY A 183 0.98 22.46 -6.74
CA GLY A 183 -0.42 22.49 -6.31
C GLY A 183 -0.91 21.18 -5.68
N CYS A 184 0.00 20.33 -5.21
CA CYS A 184 -0.30 19.07 -4.54
C CYS A 184 0.04 19.12 -3.05
N GLU A 185 -0.90 18.69 -2.21
CA GLU A 185 -0.69 18.62 -0.76
C GLU A 185 -0.33 17.19 -0.32
N LEU A 186 0.74 17.07 0.46
CA LEU A 186 1.16 15.80 1.05
C LEU A 186 0.34 15.48 2.32
N ARG A 187 -0.21 14.27 2.38
CA ARG A 187 -0.89 13.70 3.55
C ARG A 187 -0.18 12.42 3.98
N LEU A 188 0.31 12.41 5.21
CA LEU A 188 1.06 11.29 5.80
C LEU A 188 0.17 10.30 6.57
N SER A 189 -1.10 10.21 6.18
CA SER A 189 -2.16 9.43 6.84
C SER A 189 -3.40 9.30 5.94
N PHE A 190 -3.88 8.06 5.76
CA PHE A 190 -5.16 7.81 5.07
C PHE A 190 -6.37 8.34 5.86
N PRO A 191 -6.46 8.18 7.20
CA PRO A 191 -7.52 8.80 8.00
C PRO A 191 -7.62 10.32 7.84
N GLU A 192 -6.49 11.03 7.81
CA GLU A 192 -6.49 12.49 7.58
C GLU A 192 -7.06 12.83 6.20
N MET A 193 -6.69 12.07 5.16
CA MET A 193 -7.26 12.25 3.83
C MET A 193 -8.76 11.95 3.81
N ALA A 194 -9.21 10.87 4.43
CA ALA A 194 -10.62 10.52 4.48
C ALA A 194 -11.47 11.64 5.12
N LEU A 195 -10.96 12.30 6.17
CA LEU A 195 -11.61 13.46 6.78
C LEU A 195 -11.69 14.68 5.85
N VAL A 196 -10.70 14.87 4.98
CA VAL A 196 -10.74 15.93 3.95
C VAL A 196 -11.83 15.64 2.92
N LEU A 197 -11.97 14.38 2.50
CA LEU A 197 -12.98 13.96 1.53
C LEU A 197 -14.42 14.10 2.03
N GLU A 198 -14.63 13.99 3.35
CA GLU A 198 -15.95 14.18 3.96
C GLU A 198 -16.37 15.65 4.08
N GLN A 199 -15.44 16.58 3.96
CA GLN A 199 -15.76 18.00 4.01
C GLN A 199 -16.31 18.47 2.66
N PRO A 200 -17.35 19.32 2.65
CA PRO A 200 -17.79 19.93 1.40
C PRO A 200 -16.63 20.72 0.80
N LEU A 201 -16.38 20.51 -0.50
CA LEU A 201 -15.39 21.28 -1.25
C LEU A 201 -15.70 22.78 -1.07
N PRO A 202 -14.71 23.62 -0.75
CA PRO A 202 -14.94 25.06 -0.70
C PRO A 202 -15.38 25.55 -2.07
N ASP A 203 -16.49 26.29 -2.10
CA ASP A 203 -17.10 26.93 -3.29
C ASP A 203 -16.11 27.85 -4.04
#